data_AF-A0A5C5RZ34-F1
#
_entry.id   AF-A0A5C5RZ34-F1
#
_cell.length_a   1.000
_cell.length_b   1.000
_cell.length_c   1.000
_cell.angle_alpha   90.00
_cell.angle_beta   90.00
_cell.angle_gamma   90.00
#
_symmetry.space_group_name_H-M   'P 1'
#
loop_
_entity.id
_entity.type
_entity.pdbx_description
1 polymer ?
#
loop_
_entity_poly.entity_id
_entity_poly.type
_entity_poly.pdbx_seq_one_letter_code
_entity_poly.pdbx_strand_id
1 'polypeptide(L)'
;MAQESDAAATTEGSPGAPRAGGVAALAVGSVAAVAVVIWLVASEGELRYLVNGNAYPGALTAYGAAVGRVIGTVAAALTFGAVGYAVFRTKALDTGELGLRGYLTQLQARRYAAVWAVVSLPMIFLAAAESAAQNLVDTYRVGGLGILISASDTAKGWIVSLVCAVIVYAALRTAMTWMAHLWMLLPAVVGLLATVVTANEAQNWNHDYTTAALTTLAVVAALWLGGLWSAVRLPARPERRWIGPLFAAVALVNGAVIAVVMAPGSDLWVTWYGLLLLATGALLLVAGAAHWLRALPVAAALLTAAFGTAIAASELTPPPFLRSRPTVGENFLGYNLPDPPSAMSFLGNWRPDLNLAPFAIALAVGYLLLVRRTTNWPWYRSVFFVLGCVFLLTLTSSGLRTYSNAMFSVHMVVHMLMTSIVPVFLLLGAPITLMRDTLTGAPARWLSTVLESKSFAVLMRPVVQLGLFAAVLYGLYFTPLFDSIGRYHWGHLAIYAALLFTGFLFYWRVFQIDPVPGELPFIGRIGMLLAMMPITMVFALIVMTMDGLVGSRLYLYLDFPWMTDLHRDQFVGGVVAWATDEAAIALVTLGLVLHWAWRNRDEDSEPELL
;
A
#
# COMPACT_ATOMS: atom_id res chain seq x y z
N MET A 1 -33.86 -38.20 -31.23
CA MET A 1 -32.76 -39.08 -30.76
C MET A 1 -31.81 -38.20 -29.96
N ALA A 2 -32.07 -37.90 -28.69
CA ALA A 2 -31.97 -38.79 -27.53
C ALA A 2 -30.53 -39.27 -27.25
N GLN A 3 -29.90 -38.58 -26.29
CA GLN A 3 -29.02 -39.10 -25.23
C GLN A 3 -28.00 -40.21 -25.54
N GLU A 4 -26.72 -39.83 -25.53
CA GLU A 4 -25.61 -40.62 -24.98
C GLU A 4 -24.78 -39.65 -24.12
N SER A 5 -25.12 -39.52 -22.84
CA SER A 5 -24.62 -40.29 -21.69
C SER A 5 -23.30 -39.74 -21.14
N ASP A 6 -23.48 -38.75 -20.27
CA ASP A 6 -22.64 -38.46 -19.11
C ASP A 6 -22.21 -39.76 -18.40
N ALA A 7 -20.93 -40.09 -18.45
CA ALA A 7 -20.31 -41.05 -17.54
C ALA A 7 -18.79 -40.84 -17.47
N ALA A 8 -18.35 -39.66 -17.02
CA ALA A 8 -17.03 -39.46 -16.43
C ALA A 8 -17.17 -38.86 -15.03
N ALA A 9 -17.94 -39.56 -14.19
CA ALA A 9 -18.03 -39.30 -12.76
C ALA A 9 -16.68 -39.63 -12.10
N THR A 10 -15.92 -38.58 -11.82
CA THR A 10 -15.34 -38.29 -10.51
C THR A 10 -14.95 -39.51 -9.66
N THR A 11 -13.71 -39.99 -9.79
CA THR A 11 -12.99 -40.52 -8.64
C THR A 11 -12.50 -39.33 -7.80
N GLU A 12 -13.41 -38.69 -7.07
CA GLU A 12 -13.03 -37.83 -5.95
C GLU A 12 -12.43 -38.75 -4.88
N GLY A 13 -11.11 -38.88 -4.90
CA GLY A 13 -10.37 -39.45 -3.78
C GLY A 13 -10.75 -38.69 -2.52
N SER A 14 -11.10 -39.44 -1.48
CA SER A 14 -11.35 -38.95 -0.11
C SER A 14 -10.41 -37.77 0.23
N PRO A 15 -10.92 -36.67 0.82
CA PRO A 15 -10.08 -35.52 1.16
C PRO A 15 -9.01 -35.96 2.15
N GLY A 16 -7.83 -36.28 1.62
CA GLY A 16 -6.69 -36.75 2.40
C GLY A 16 -6.36 -35.72 3.48
N ALA A 17 -6.22 -36.21 4.72
CA ALA A 17 -5.82 -35.40 5.86
C ALA A 17 -4.58 -34.54 5.52
N PRO A 18 -4.46 -33.33 6.09
CA PRO A 18 -3.26 -32.52 5.93
C PRO A 18 -2.04 -33.36 6.31
N ARG A 19 -1.06 -33.44 5.40
CA ARG A 19 0.12 -34.30 5.57
C ARG A 19 0.86 -33.88 6.84
N ALA A 20 1.01 -34.79 7.80
CA ALA A 20 1.67 -34.52 9.09
C ALA A 20 3.04 -33.83 8.93
N GLY A 21 3.81 -34.20 7.89
CA GLY A 21 5.10 -33.56 7.55
C GLY A 21 4.99 -32.08 7.14
N GLY A 22 3.85 -31.65 6.59
CA GLY A 22 3.60 -30.25 6.26
C GLY A 22 3.49 -29.37 7.51
N VAL A 23 2.73 -29.83 8.52
CA VAL A 23 2.57 -29.10 9.79
C VAL A 23 3.89 -29.03 10.55
N ALA A 24 4.68 -30.12 10.56
CA ALA A 24 6.00 -30.15 11.18
C ALA A 24 6.96 -29.11 10.56
N ALA A 25 7.01 -29.01 9.23
CA ALA A 25 7.86 -28.03 8.54
C ALA A 25 7.52 -26.58 8.94
N LEU A 26 6.23 -26.27 9.03
CA LEU A 26 5.78 -24.93 9.46
C LEU A 26 6.18 -24.64 10.91
N ALA A 27 6.05 -25.62 11.80
CA ALA A 27 6.51 -25.49 13.18
C ALA A 27 8.02 -25.25 13.28
N VAL A 28 8.82 -25.99 12.50
CA VAL A 28 10.28 -25.81 12.43
C VAL A 28 10.63 -24.39 11.96
N GLY A 29 9.99 -23.90 10.89
CA GLY A 29 10.19 -22.53 10.41
C GLY A 29 9.84 -21.47 11.45
N SER A 30 8.72 -21.65 12.17
CA SER A 30 8.34 -20.75 13.26
C SER A 30 9.32 -20.75 14.43
N VAL A 31 9.79 -21.93 14.84
CA VAL A 31 10.81 -22.06 15.91
C VAL A 31 12.11 -21.40 15.48
N ALA A 32 12.57 -21.64 14.25
CA ALA A 32 13.78 -21.00 13.72
C ALA A 32 13.66 -19.47 13.69
N ALA A 33 12.52 -18.93 13.25
CA ALA A 33 12.29 -17.49 13.21
C ALA A 33 12.40 -16.83 14.59
N VAL A 34 11.78 -17.43 15.61
CA VAL A 34 11.85 -16.94 17.00
C VAL A 34 13.24 -17.15 17.59
N ALA A 35 13.87 -18.29 17.33
CA ALA A 35 15.19 -18.62 17.86
C ALA A 35 16.28 -17.66 17.37
N VAL A 36 16.25 -17.25 16.10
CA VAL A 36 17.22 -16.28 15.56
C VAL A 36 17.08 -14.92 16.26
N VAL A 37 15.85 -14.44 16.47
CA VAL A 37 15.62 -13.17 17.18
C VAL A 37 16.05 -13.25 18.64
N ILE A 38 15.69 -14.33 19.35
CA ILE A 38 16.11 -14.53 20.75
C ILE A 38 17.63 -14.63 20.84
N TRP A 39 18.28 -15.37 19.92
CA TRP A 39 19.72 -15.46 19.85
C TRP A 39 20.36 -14.08 19.67
N LEU A 40 19.87 -13.29 18.71
CA LEU A 40 20.38 -11.95 18.47
C LEU A 40 20.25 -11.08 19.72
N VAL A 41 19.04 -11.01 20.30
CA VAL A 41 18.75 -10.20 21.50
C VAL A 41 19.62 -10.64 22.68
N ALA A 42 19.88 -11.93 22.83
CA ALA A 42 20.74 -12.46 23.89
C ALA A 42 22.23 -12.20 23.63
N SER A 43 22.67 -12.26 22.37
CA SER A 43 24.07 -12.05 21.99
C SER A 43 24.49 -10.59 22.05
N GLU A 44 23.65 -9.69 21.55
CA GLU A 44 23.92 -8.24 21.50
C GLU A 44 23.42 -7.53 22.77
N GLY A 45 22.43 -8.10 23.48
CA GLY A 45 21.99 -7.66 24.80
C GLY A 45 21.73 -6.15 24.88
N GLU A 46 22.48 -5.49 25.76
CA GLU A 46 22.42 -4.06 26.03
C GLU A 46 23.10 -3.21 24.95
N LEU A 47 24.05 -3.77 24.19
CA LEU A 47 24.83 -3.05 23.18
C LEU A 47 23.93 -2.39 22.13
N ARG A 48 22.83 -3.05 21.76
CA ARG A 48 21.82 -2.52 20.81
C ARG A 48 21.26 -1.15 21.21
N TYR A 49 21.20 -0.87 22.52
CA TYR A 49 20.72 0.41 23.05
C TYR A 49 21.88 1.37 23.31
N LEU A 50 22.95 0.88 23.93
CA LEU A 50 24.11 1.69 24.31
C LEU A 50 24.82 2.33 23.10
N VAL A 51 24.89 1.62 21.97
CA VAL A 51 25.49 2.13 20.73
C VAL A 51 24.75 3.38 20.19
N ASN A 52 23.46 3.52 20.50
CA ASN A 52 22.66 4.70 20.17
C ASN A 52 22.68 5.78 21.26
N GLY A 53 23.46 5.59 22.34
CA GLY A 53 23.45 6.46 23.52
C GLY A 53 22.21 6.30 24.40
N ASN A 54 21.41 5.24 24.19
CA ASN A 54 20.19 4.97 24.95
C ASN A 54 20.48 4.06 26.15
N ALA A 55 19.71 4.24 27.22
CA ALA A 55 19.74 3.34 28.37
C ALA A 55 19.15 1.96 28.01
N TYR A 56 19.52 0.93 28.76
CA TYR A 56 18.90 -0.39 28.59
C TYR A 56 17.48 -0.40 29.21
N PRO A 57 16.43 -0.72 28.44
CA PRO A 57 15.04 -0.70 28.94
C PRO A 57 14.68 -1.90 29.82
N GLY A 58 15.63 -2.77 30.15
CA GLY A 58 15.43 -3.98 30.93
C GLY A 58 15.03 -5.20 30.09
N ALA A 59 15.28 -6.40 30.64
CA ALA A 59 15.09 -7.65 29.92
C ALA A 59 13.64 -7.91 29.51
N LEU A 60 12.65 -7.59 30.36
CA LEU A 60 11.25 -7.76 30.02
C LEU A 60 10.86 -6.95 28.77
N THR A 61 11.28 -5.69 28.72
CA THR A 61 10.98 -4.79 27.61
C THR A 61 11.71 -5.25 26.34
N ALA A 62 13.02 -5.49 26.42
CA ALA A 62 13.84 -5.84 25.26
C ALA A 62 13.46 -7.19 24.64
N TYR A 63 13.35 -8.26 25.45
CA TYR A 63 12.97 -9.58 24.94
C TYR A 63 11.48 -9.64 24.58
N GLY A 64 10.62 -9.03 25.39
CA GLY A 64 9.19 -8.99 25.14
C GLY A 64 8.86 -8.27 23.84
N ALA A 65 9.47 -7.12 23.59
CA ALA A 65 9.28 -6.36 22.36
C ALA A 65 9.77 -7.13 21.13
N ALA A 66 10.99 -7.69 21.18
CA ALA A 66 11.55 -8.44 20.06
C ALA A 66 10.73 -9.69 19.71
N VAL A 67 10.37 -10.51 20.72
CA VAL A 67 9.55 -11.71 20.50
C VAL A 67 8.14 -11.34 20.03
N GLY A 68 7.52 -10.33 20.65
CA GLY A 68 6.21 -9.85 20.25
C GLY A 68 6.20 -9.27 18.83
N ARG A 69 7.27 -8.60 18.39
CA ARG A 69 7.43 -8.09 17.02
C ARG A 69 7.48 -9.23 16.00
N VAL A 70 8.19 -10.32 16.30
CA VAL A 70 8.21 -11.53 15.45
C VAL A 70 6.83 -12.15 15.35
N ILE A 71 6.21 -12.46 16.49
CA ILE A 71 4.93 -13.17 16.51
C ILE A 71 3.83 -12.30 15.88
N GLY A 72 3.77 -11.02 16.24
CA GLY A 72 2.77 -10.07 15.74
C GLY A 72 2.89 -9.85 14.23
N THR A 73 4.10 -9.58 13.73
CA THR A 73 4.34 -9.34 12.29
C THR A 73 4.07 -10.61 11.46
N VAL A 74 4.52 -11.78 11.92
CA VAL A 74 4.22 -13.06 11.24
C VAL A 74 2.73 -13.35 11.28
N ALA A 75 2.03 -13.12 12.40
CA ALA A 75 0.58 -13.32 12.48
C ALA A 75 -0.20 -12.36 11.56
N ALA A 76 0.21 -11.09 11.48
CA ALA A 76 -0.34 -10.11 10.54
C ALA A 76 -0.12 -10.54 9.08
N ALA A 77 1.10 -10.96 8.74
CA ALA A 77 1.46 -11.44 7.41
C ALA A 77 0.68 -12.70 7.00
N LEU A 78 0.54 -13.66 7.91
CA LEU A 78 -0.27 -14.86 7.72
C LEU A 78 -1.76 -14.53 7.54
N THR A 79 -2.29 -13.58 8.31
CA THR A 79 -3.68 -13.11 8.18
C THR A 79 -3.91 -12.50 6.80
N PHE A 80 -3.11 -11.50 6.44
CA PHE A 80 -3.21 -10.80 5.16
C PHE A 80 -3.02 -11.76 3.98
N GLY A 81 -1.99 -12.61 4.00
CA GLY A 81 -1.73 -13.56 2.93
C GLY A 81 -2.78 -14.67 2.83
N ALA A 82 -3.37 -15.13 3.94
CA ALA A 82 -4.46 -16.11 3.91
C ALA A 82 -5.75 -15.49 3.33
N VAL A 83 -6.10 -14.25 3.70
CA VAL A 83 -7.21 -13.53 3.06
C VAL A 83 -6.94 -13.35 1.56
N GLY A 84 -5.72 -12.94 1.18
CA GLY A 84 -5.30 -12.83 -0.22
C GLY A 84 -5.40 -14.16 -0.97
N TYR A 85 -5.01 -15.27 -0.34
CA TYR A 85 -5.19 -16.60 -0.90
C TYR A 85 -6.66 -16.96 -1.09
N ALA A 86 -7.52 -16.66 -0.12
CA ALA A 86 -8.96 -16.87 -0.25
C ALA A 86 -9.52 -16.10 -1.46
N VAL A 87 -9.13 -14.83 -1.64
CA VAL A 87 -9.63 -13.97 -2.74
C VAL A 87 -9.09 -14.39 -4.11
N PHE A 88 -7.76 -14.55 -4.24
CA PHE A 88 -7.11 -14.68 -5.55
C PHE A 88 -6.82 -16.12 -5.97
N ARG A 89 -6.87 -17.06 -5.02
CA ARG A 89 -6.49 -18.46 -5.28
C ARG A 89 -7.63 -19.44 -5.05
N THR A 90 -8.82 -19.00 -4.66
CA THR A 90 -9.98 -19.89 -4.54
C THR A 90 -11.10 -19.48 -5.49
N LYS A 91 -12.02 -20.40 -5.75
CA LYS A 91 -13.18 -20.16 -6.60
C LYS A 91 -14.37 -19.85 -5.67
N ALA A 92 -15.03 -18.72 -5.91
CA ALA A 92 -16.33 -18.43 -5.31
C ALA A 92 -17.41 -19.35 -5.90
N LEU A 93 -18.46 -19.60 -5.12
CA LEU A 93 -19.70 -20.21 -5.59
C LEU A 93 -20.45 -19.21 -6.48
N ASP A 94 -21.40 -19.71 -7.27
CA ASP A 94 -22.21 -18.86 -8.15
C ASP A 94 -23.10 -17.88 -7.37
N THR A 95 -23.35 -18.16 -6.08
CA THR A 95 -23.99 -17.25 -5.12
C THR A 95 -23.10 -16.07 -4.69
N GLY A 96 -21.82 -16.04 -5.08
CA GLY A 96 -20.83 -15.06 -4.64
C GLY A 96 -20.17 -15.37 -3.30
N GLU A 97 -20.55 -16.48 -2.66
CA GLU A 97 -19.94 -16.98 -1.42
C GLU A 97 -18.60 -17.68 -1.68
N LEU A 98 -17.76 -17.80 -0.64
CA LEU A 98 -16.53 -18.57 -0.75
C LEU A 98 -16.83 -20.06 -0.93
N GLY A 99 -16.16 -20.69 -1.90
CA GLY A 99 -16.15 -22.15 -1.99
C GLY A 99 -15.38 -22.79 -0.82
N LEU A 100 -15.45 -24.12 -0.70
CA LEU A 100 -14.87 -24.89 0.41
C LEU A 100 -13.43 -24.51 0.76
N ARG A 101 -12.54 -24.38 -0.23
CA ARG A 101 -11.14 -23.98 0.01
C ARG A 101 -11.01 -22.55 0.53
N GLY A 102 -11.85 -21.63 0.04
CA GLY A 102 -11.90 -20.26 0.54
C GLY A 102 -12.32 -20.25 2.00
N TYR A 103 -13.38 -20.99 2.33
CA TYR A 103 -13.88 -21.13 3.69
C TYR A 103 -12.83 -21.73 4.65
N LEU A 104 -12.17 -22.83 4.28
CA LEU A 104 -11.10 -23.43 5.09
C LEU A 104 -9.92 -22.47 5.31
N THR A 105 -9.60 -21.67 4.29
CA THR A 105 -8.55 -20.64 4.39
C THR A 105 -8.96 -19.52 5.34
N GLN A 106 -10.21 -19.06 5.25
CA GLN A 106 -10.78 -18.06 6.15
C GLN A 106 -10.73 -18.51 7.61
N LEU A 107 -11.01 -19.79 7.89
CA LEU A 107 -10.89 -20.34 9.26
C LEU A 107 -9.46 -20.26 9.80
N GLN A 108 -8.46 -20.47 8.94
CA GLN A 108 -7.05 -20.28 9.30
C GLN A 108 -6.74 -18.79 9.54
N ALA A 109 -7.14 -17.92 8.61
CA ALA A 109 -6.97 -16.48 8.71
C ALA A 109 -7.57 -15.91 10.00
N ARG A 110 -8.73 -16.41 10.42
CA ARG A 110 -9.37 -16.02 11.69
C ARG A 110 -8.52 -16.35 12.91
N ARG A 111 -7.84 -17.51 12.92
CA ARG A 111 -6.94 -17.89 14.02
C ARG A 111 -5.69 -17.01 14.03
N TYR A 112 -5.13 -16.71 12.87
CA TYR A 112 -3.98 -15.80 12.74
C TYR A 112 -4.36 -14.38 13.18
N ALA A 113 -5.53 -13.88 12.80
CA ALA A 113 -6.03 -12.58 13.21
C ALA A 113 -6.24 -12.48 14.73
N ALA A 114 -6.68 -13.58 15.37
CA ALA A 114 -6.81 -13.64 16.82
C ALA A 114 -5.44 -13.54 17.52
N VAL A 115 -4.43 -14.31 17.06
CA VAL A 115 -3.06 -14.22 17.58
C VAL A 115 -2.50 -12.81 17.36
N TRP A 116 -2.70 -12.26 16.17
CA TRP A 116 -2.28 -10.91 15.83
C TRP A 116 -2.88 -9.86 16.78
N ALA A 117 -4.19 -9.92 17.05
CA ALA A 117 -4.84 -9.01 18.00
C ALA A 117 -4.32 -9.19 19.43
N VAL A 118 -4.17 -10.43 19.90
CA VAL A 118 -3.70 -10.74 21.26
C VAL A 118 -2.27 -10.23 21.49
N VAL A 119 -1.40 -10.34 20.50
CA VAL A 119 -0.01 -9.89 20.59
C VAL A 119 0.11 -8.38 20.41
N SER A 120 -0.72 -7.76 19.58
CA SER A 120 -0.64 -6.31 19.34
C SER A 120 -0.94 -5.48 20.59
N LEU A 121 -1.82 -5.96 21.49
CA LEU A 121 -2.17 -5.25 22.71
C LEU A 121 -0.98 -5.02 23.67
N PRO A 122 -0.25 -6.05 24.15
CA PRO A 122 0.93 -5.85 24.99
C PRO A 122 2.06 -5.13 24.24
N MET A 123 2.14 -5.28 22.92
CA MET A 123 3.15 -4.59 22.11
C MET A 123 3.02 -3.06 22.12
N ILE A 124 1.82 -2.51 22.32
CA ILE A 124 1.65 -1.04 22.47
C ILE A 124 2.51 -0.52 23.63
N PHE A 125 2.50 -1.23 24.76
CA PHE A 125 3.24 -0.85 25.96
C PHE A 125 4.73 -1.15 25.84
N LEU A 126 5.06 -2.34 25.34
CA LEU A 126 6.46 -2.75 25.15
C LEU A 126 7.18 -1.85 24.14
N ALA A 127 6.56 -1.54 23.01
CA ALA A 127 7.14 -0.66 22.01
C ALA A 127 7.30 0.78 22.52
N ALA A 128 6.34 1.29 23.30
CA ALA A 128 6.46 2.60 23.94
C ALA A 128 7.66 2.65 24.90
N ALA A 129 7.75 1.67 25.80
CA ALA A 129 8.85 1.55 26.77
C ALA A 129 10.21 1.39 26.09
N GLU A 130 10.28 0.54 25.07
CA GLU A 130 11.49 0.32 24.28
C GLU A 130 11.94 1.60 23.55
N SER A 131 11.03 2.29 22.87
CA SER A 131 11.35 3.50 22.11
C SER A 131 11.86 4.64 22.99
N ALA A 132 11.43 4.69 24.25
CA ALA A 132 11.89 5.67 25.22
C ALA A 132 13.11 5.19 26.03
N ALA A 133 13.60 3.97 25.77
CA ALA A 133 14.69 3.36 26.51
C ALA A 133 14.41 3.27 28.03
N GLN A 134 13.16 2.98 28.42
CA GLN A 134 12.72 2.91 29.81
C GLN A 134 12.25 1.52 30.22
N ASN A 135 12.37 1.23 31.52
CA ASN A 135 11.80 0.01 32.10
C ASN A 135 10.27 0.11 32.21
N LEU A 136 9.57 -0.82 31.56
CA LEU A 136 8.11 -0.84 31.52
C LEU A 136 7.44 -0.85 32.90
N VAL A 137 7.98 -1.63 33.85
CA VAL A 137 7.38 -1.80 35.19
C VAL A 137 7.55 -0.53 36.00
N ASP A 138 8.72 0.11 35.92
CA ASP A 138 8.99 1.34 36.64
C ASP A 138 8.17 2.50 36.07
N THR A 139 8.07 2.63 34.75
CA THR A 139 7.21 3.62 34.10
C THR A 139 5.73 3.43 34.47
N TYR A 140 5.26 2.18 34.55
CA TYR A 140 3.90 1.87 35.01
C TYR A 140 3.66 2.34 36.45
N ARG A 141 4.59 2.06 37.36
CA ARG A 141 4.48 2.42 38.79
C ARG A 141 4.35 3.92 39.02
N VAL A 142 5.00 4.73 38.18
CA VAL A 142 4.93 6.20 38.26
C VAL A 142 3.83 6.82 37.39
N GLY A 143 3.00 6.01 36.74
CA GLY A 143 1.88 6.48 35.90
C GLY A 143 2.29 7.08 34.55
N GLY A 144 3.50 6.81 34.06
CA GLY A 144 4.06 7.45 32.85
C GLY A 144 3.63 6.84 31.51
N LEU A 145 2.89 5.72 31.50
CA LEU A 145 2.62 4.96 30.27
C LEU A 145 1.84 5.75 29.21
N GLY A 146 0.85 6.55 29.61
CA GLY A 146 0.05 7.34 28.65
C GLY A 146 0.90 8.36 27.89
N ILE A 147 1.84 9.00 28.58
CA ILE A 147 2.79 9.95 27.97
C ILE A 147 3.69 9.22 26.98
N LEU A 148 4.24 8.07 27.38
CA LEU A 148 5.12 7.27 26.53
C LEU A 148 4.41 6.79 25.25
N ILE A 149 3.18 6.31 25.36
CA ILE A 149 2.38 5.84 24.23
C ILE A 149 2.06 7.00 23.27
N SER A 150 1.69 8.17 23.80
CA SER A 150 1.38 9.34 22.96
C SER A 150 2.61 9.91 22.24
N ALA A 151 3.80 9.80 22.84
CA ALA A 151 5.06 10.24 22.24
C ALA A 151 5.61 9.24 21.21
N SER A 152 5.35 7.94 21.38
CA SER A 152 5.94 6.87 20.59
C SER A 152 5.18 6.58 19.28
N ASP A 153 5.84 6.76 18.13
CA ASP A 153 5.25 6.41 16.84
C ASP A 153 5.15 4.89 16.63
N THR A 154 6.09 4.11 17.17
CA THR A 154 6.01 2.64 17.14
C THR A 154 4.81 2.12 17.93
N ALA A 155 4.51 2.72 19.10
CA ALA A 155 3.33 2.38 19.89
C ALA A 155 2.03 2.70 19.11
N LYS A 156 1.95 3.85 18.45
CA LYS A 156 0.81 4.20 17.57
C LYS A 156 0.66 3.22 16.41
N GLY A 157 1.77 2.76 15.83
CA GLY A 157 1.77 1.70 14.82
C GLY A 157 1.10 0.41 15.32
N TRP A 158 1.42 -0.02 16.54
CA TRP A 158 0.78 -1.18 17.18
C TRP A 158 -0.69 -0.94 17.56
N ILE A 159 -1.09 0.28 17.91
CA ILE A 159 -2.52 0.63 18.09
C ILE A 159 -3.29 0.43 16.79
N VAL A 160 -2.79 0.97 15.68
CA VAL A 160 -3.42 0.78 14.35
C VAL A 160 -3.44 -0.69 13.97
N SER A 161 -2.36 -1.41 14.23
CA SER A 161 -2.26 -2.86 13.99
C SER A 161 -3.31 -3.64 14.78
N LEU A 162 -3.50 -3.33 16.07
CA LEU A 162 -4.52 -3.93 16.93
C LEU A 162 -5.94 -3.65 16.41
N VAL A 163 -6.25 -2.39 16.09
CA VAL A 163 -7.58 -2.01 15.58
C VAL A 163 -7.89 -2.78 14.29
N CYS A 164 -6.94 -2.82 13.36
CA CYS A 164 -7.06 -3.57 12.12
C CYS A 164 -7.23 -5.09 12.36
N ALA A 165 -6.43 -5.67 13.27
CA ALA A 165 -6.52 -7.08 13.63
C ALA A 165 -7.91 -7.43 14.18
N VAL A 166 -8.48 -6.58 15.04
CA VAL A 166 -9.82 -6.75 15.62
C VAL A 166 -10.90 -6.62 14.54
N ILE A 167 -10.81 -5.62 13.66
CA ILE A 167 -11.75 -5.45 12.53
C ILE A 167 -11.74 -6.69 11.64
N VAL A 168 -10.56 -7.15 11.22
CA VAL A 168 -10.40 -8.32 10.36
C VAL A 168 -10.91 -9.57 11.08
N TYR A 169 -10.53 -9.79 12.34
CA TYR A 169 -11.01 -10.93 13.13
C TYR A 169 -12.54 -10.95 13.23
N ALA A 170 -13.15 -9.81 13.58
CA ALA A 170 -14.59 -9.69 13.72
C ALA A 170 -15.32 -9.95 12.40
N ALA A 171 -14.82 -9.36 11.31
CA ALA A 171 -15.41 -9.50 9.98
C ALA A 171 -15.29 -10.95 9.46
N LEU A 172 -14.16 -11.63 9.68
CA LEU A 172 -13.98 -13.04 9.31
C LEU A 172 -14.90 -14.00 10.08
N ARG A 173 -15.57 -13.56 11.16
CA ARG A 173 -16.58 -14.39 11.85
C ARG A 173 -17.93 -14.45 11.15
N THR A 174 -18.27 -13.39 10.42
CA THR A 174 -19.63 -13.19 9.88
C THR A 174 -19.66 -13.16 8.36
N ALA A 175 -18.58 -12.73 7.72
CA ALA A 175 -18.54 -12.63 6.27
C ALA A 175 -18.29 -13.97 5.60
N MET A 176 -19.11 -14.29 4.60
CA MET A 176 -18.97 -15.50 3.77
C MET A 176 -18.79 -15.18 2.28
N THR A 177 -18.93 -13.91 1.89
CA THR A 177 -18.87 -13.50 0.49
C THR A 177 -17.45 -13.20 0.03
N TRP A 178 -17.15 -13.50 -1.24
CA TRP A 178 -15.87 -13.16 -1.86
C TRP A 178 -15.59 -11.65 -1.81
N MET A 179 -16.63 -10.83 -2.02
CA MET A 179 -16.54 -9.37 -1.95
C MET A 179 -16.12 -8.86 -0.57
N ALA A 180 -16.67 -9.44 0.51
CA ALA A 180 -16.29 -9.03 1.86
C ALA A 180 -14.80 -9.33 2.14
N HIS A 181 -14.29 -10.46 1.65
CA HIS A 181 -12.87 -10.80 1.78
C HIS A 181 -11.97 -9.86 0.97
N LEU A 182 -12.41 -9.42 -0.20
CA LEU A 182 -11.72 -8.39 -0.97
C LEU A 182 -11.59 -7.09 -0.15
N TRP A 183 -12.66 -6.65 0.50
CA TRP A 183 -12.64 -5.47 1.37
C TRP A 183 -11.75 -5.65 2.62
N MET A 184 -11.66 -6.87 3.17
CA MET A 184 -10.81 -7.16 4.32
C MET A 184 -9.31 -7.05 4.03
N LEU A 185 -8.90 -7.12 2.76
CA LEU A 185 -7.48 -6.91 2.41
C LEU A 185 -6.99 -5.53 2.83
N LEU A 186 -7.86 -4.51 2.80
CA LEU A 186 -7.49 -3.14 3.15
C LEU A 186 -7.11 -2.99 4.64
N PRO A 187 -7.97 -3.29 5.62
CA PRO A 187 -7.54 -3.23 7.03
C PRO A 187 -6.42 -4.23 7.33
N ALA A 188 -6.39 -5.40 6.69
CA ALA A 188 -5.31 -6.36 6.90
C ALA A 188 -3.93 -5.82 6.45
N VAL A 189 -3.85 -5.18 5.28
CA VAL A 189 -2.59 -4.59 4.79
C VAL A 189 -2.22 -3.33 5.58
N VAL A 190 -3.19 -2.49 5.95
CA VAL A 190 -2.94 -1.30 6.78
C VAL A 190 -2.38 -1.69 8.13
N GLY A 191 -2.98 -2.69 8.80
CA GLY A 191 -2.49 -3.15 10.10
C GLY A 191 -1.12 -3.84 10.04
N LEU A 192 -0.82 -4.54 8.94
CA LEU A 192 0.51 -5.11 8.68
C LEU A 192 1.54 -3.99 8.47
N LEU A 193 1.23 -3.01 7.60
CA LEU A 193 2.16 -1.96 7.26
C LEU A 193 2.38 -0.96 8.40
N ALA A 194 1.41 -0.76 9.29
CA ALA A 194 1.54 0.15 10.42
C ALA A 194 2.75 -0.13 11.33
N THR A 195 3.12 -1.41 11.51
CA THR A 195 4.31 -1.79 12.28
C THR A 195 5.59 -1.77 11.45
N VAL A 196 5.47 -1.87 10.13
CA VAL A 196 6.61 -1.85 9.18
C VAL A 196 7.09 -0.42 8.93
N VAL A 197 6.18 0.52 8.72
CA VAL A 197 6.50 1.91 8.40
C VAL A 197 6.97 2.73 9.60
N THR A 198 6.89 2.15 10.81
CA THR A 198 7.40 2.73 12.05
C THR A 198 8.74 2.13 12.47
N ALA A 199 9.33 1.25 11.65
CA ALA A 199 10.63 0.63 11.90
C ALA A 199 11.80 1.59 11.59
N ASN A 200 13.01 1.25 12.04
CA ASN A 200 14.21 2.08 11.91
C ASN A 200 14.58 2.40 10.45
N GLU A 201 14.20 1.54 9.53
CA GLU A 201 14.40 1.68 8.08
C GLU A 201 13.57 2.82 7.46
N ALA A 202 12.67 3.44 8.23
CA ALA A 202 11.80 4.53 7.82
C ALA A 202 12.31 5.94 8.20
N GLN A 203 13.56 6.06 8.65
CA GLN A 203 14.17 7.31 9.09
C GLN A 203 15.57 7.50 8.47
N ASN A 204 16.08 8.74 8.50
CA ASN A 204 17.43 9.16 8.08
C ASN A 204 17.65 9.22 6.55
N TRP A 205 18.92 9.24 6.12
CA TRP A 205 19.35 9.36 4.73
C TRP A 205 18.76 8.27 3.83
N ASN A 206 18.25 8.65 2.65
CA ASN A 206 17.61 7.79 1.66
C ASN A 206 16.44 6.94 2.20
N HIS A 207 15.78 7.40 3.27
CA HIS A 207 14.67 6.65 3.84
C HIS A 207 13.46 6.57 2.90
N ASP A 208 13.35 7.46 1.90
CA ASP A 208 12.34 7.39 0.86
C ASP A 208 12.48 6.08 0.05
N TYR A 209 13.71 5.71 -0.32
CA TYR A 209 14.00 4.44 -0.99
C TYR A 209 13.79 3.23 -0.08
N THR A 210 14.28 3.26 1.15
CA THR A 210 14.19 2.08 2.04
C THR A 210 12.79 1.85 2.55
N THR A 211 12.03 2.89 2.87
CA THR A 211 10.61 2.77 3.23
C THR A 211 9.79 2.23 2.06
N ALA A 212 10.03 2.72 0.84
CA ALA A 212 9.35 2.22 -0.35
C ALA A 212 9.67 0.74 -0.59
N ALA A 213 10.95 0.38 -0.58
CA ALA A 213 11.39 -1.00 -0.77
C ALA A 213 10.84 -1.94 0.33
N LEU A 214 10.86 -1.49 1.59
CA LEU A 214 10.39 -2.28 2.72
C LEU A 214 8.87 -2.50 2.69
N THR A 215 8.09 -1.48 2.33
CA THR A 215 6.63 -1.61 2.21
C THR A 215 6.24 -2.59 1.09
N THR A 216 6.87 -2.50 -0.08
CA THR A 216 6.65 -3.47 -1.16
C THR A 216 7.10 -4.87 -0.77
N LEU A 217 8.29 -5.01 -0.15
CA LEU A 217 8.80 -6.28 0.35
C LEU A 217 7.82 -6.92 1.35
N ALA A 218 7.32 -6.16 2.32
CA ALA A 218 6.41 -6.65 3.35
C ALA A 218 5.10 -7.18 2.76
N VAL A 219 4.47 -6.44 1.82
CA VAL A 219 3.22 -6.86 1.16
C VAL A 219 3.45 -8.15 0.36
N VAL A 220 4.49 -8.19 -0.46
CA VAL A 220 4.82 -9.32 -1.34
C VAL A 220 5.17 -10.56 -0.52
N ALA A 221 6.03 -10.42 0.49
CA ALA A 221 6.43 -11.51 1.38
C ALA A 221 5.25 -12.03 2.20
N ALA A 222 4.35 -11.16 2.67
CA ALA A 222 3.16 -11.56 3.42
C ALA A 222 2.15 -12.34 2.57
N LEU A 223 1.85 -11.87 1.34
CA LEU A 223 1.01 -12.60 0.39
C LEU A 223 1.60 -13.98 0.08
N TRP A 224 2.92 -14.06 -0.10
CA TRP A 224 3.61 -15.32 -0.36
C TRP A 224 3.56 -16.25 0.85
N LEU A 225 3.83 -15.74 2.05
CA LEU A 225 3.85 -16.50 3.30
C LEU A 225 2.48 -17.08 3.64
N GLY A 226 1.45 -16.23 3.72
CA GLY A 226 0.10 -16.68 4.02
C GLY A 226 -0.43 -17.63 2.94
N GLY A 227 -0.13 -17.36 1.66
CA GLY A 227 -0.50 -18.26 0.57
C GLY A 227 0.14 -19.64 0.67
N LEU A 228 1.42 -19.73 1.01
CA LEU A 228 2.12 -21.01 1.24
C LEU A 228 1.58 -21.74 2.48
N TRP A 229 1.37 -21.04 3.60
CA TRP A 229 0.81 -21.62 4.82
C TRP A 229 -0.60 -22.18 4.61
N SER A 230 -1.43 -21.51 3.80
CA SER A 230 -2.74 -22.01 3.39
C SER A 230 -2.61 -23.19 2.45
N ALA A 231 -1.75 -23.12 1.42
CA ALA A 231 -1.56 -24.20 0.46
C ALA A 231 -1.08 -25.51 1.10
N VAL A 232 -0.16 -25.44 2.08
CA VAL A 232 0.38 -26.62 2.79
C VAL A 232 -0.67 -27.35 3.62
N ARG A 233 -1.68 -26.63 4.13
CA ARG A 233 -2.76 -27.18 4.99
C ARG A 233 -4.00 -27.61 4.22
N LEU A 234 -4.04 -27.34 2.92
CA LEU A 234 -5.16 -27.71 2.06
C LEU A 234 -4.81 -28.94 1.20
N PRO A 235 -5.81 -29.68 0.70
CA PRO A 235 -5.57 -30.74 -0.27
C PRO A 235 -4.79 -30.23 -1.47
N ALA A 236 -3.83 -31.03 -1.94
CA ALA A 236 -2.93 -30.64 -3.03
C ALA A 236 -3.70 -30.25 -4.31
N ARG A 237 -3.11 -29.33 -5.07
CA ARG A 237 -3.63 -28.91 -6.39
C ARG A 237 -2.48 -28.56 -7.32
N PRO A 238 -2.73 -28.54 -8.64
CA PRO A 238 -1.77 -27.98 -9.57
C PRO A 238 -1.48 -26.52 -9.24
N GLU A 239 -0.25 -26.22 -8.86
CA GLU A 239 0.23 -24.85 -8.68
C GLU A 239 1.19 -24.48 -9.81
N ARG A 240 1.07 -23.23 -10.27
CA ARG A 240 1.97 -22.67 -11.27
C ARG A 240 3.33 -22.45 -10.63
N ARG A 241 4.33 -23.26 -11.03
CA ARG A 241 5.68 -23.25 -10.46
C ARG A 241 6.38 -21.89 -10.48
N TRP A 242 6.04 -21.01 -11.44
CA TRP A 242 6.65 -19.68 -11.59
C TRP A 242 6.22 -18.66 -10.54
N ILE A 243 5.15 -18.94 -9.78
CA ILE A 243 4.65 -18.02 -8.75
C ILE A 243 5.73 -17.80 -7.68
N GLY A 244 6.35 -18.86 -7.19
CA GLY A 244 7.41 -18.76 -6.18
C GLY A 244 8.58 -17.88 -6.60
N PRO A 245 9.23 -18.16 -7.75
CA PRO A 245 10.29 -17.31 -8.27
C PRO A 245 9.88 -15.86 -8.53
N LEU A 246 8.63 -15.59 -8.92
CA LEU A 246 8.15 -14.21 -9.08
C LEU A 246 8.13 -13.46 -7.74
N PHE A 247 7.50 -14.05 -6.71
CA PHE A 247 7.48 -13.46 -5.36
C PHE A 247 8.91 -13.30 -4.81
N ALA A 248 9.76 -14.31 -4.99
CA ALA A 248 11.16 -14.25 -4.58
C ALA A 248 11.92 -13.15 -5.31
N ALA A 249 11.77 -13.00 -6.62
CA ALA A 249 12.45 -11.97 -7.40
C ALA A 249 12.07 -10.56 -6.94
N VAL A 250 10.77 -10.28 -6.77
CA VAL A 250 10.31 -8.97 -6.28
C VAL A 250 10.83 -8.71 -4.86
N ALA A 251 10.79 -9.71 -3.97
CA ALA A 251 11.32 -9.60 -2.62
C ALA A 251 12.84 -9.36 -2.62
N LEU A 252 13.60 -10.07 -3.44
CA LEU A 252 15.06 -9.96 -3.54
C LEU A 252 15.49 -8.60 -4.10
N VAL A 253 14.79 -8.06 -5.10
CA VAL A 253 15.07 -6.72 -5.65
C VAL A 253 14.89 -5.65 -4.57
N ASN A 254 13.78 -5.69 -3.83
CA ASN A 254 13.54 -4.74 -2.74
C ASN A 254 14.51 -4.93 -1.57
N GLY A 255 14.83 -6.18 -1.21
CA GLY A 255 15.85 -6.49 -0.20
C GLY A 255 17.24 -6.00 -0.59
N ALA A 256 17.59 -6.06 -1.88
CA ALA A 256 18.85 -5.54 -2.39
C ALA A 256 18.91 -4.01 -2.28
N VAL A 257 17.81 -3.28 -2.54
CA VAL A 257 17.75 -1.83 -2.31
C VAL A 257 18.01 -1.51 -0.84
N ILE A 258 17.35 -2.21 0.09
CA ILE A 258 17.55 -2.02 1.53
C ILE A 258 19.02 -2.30 1.89
N ALA A 259 19.61 -3.39 1.40
CA ALA A 259 21.00 -3.73 1.65
C ALA A 259 21.99 -2.68 1.12
N VAL A 260 21.76 -2.14 -0.09
CA VAL A 260 22.62 -1.11 -0.67
C VAL A 260 22.60 0.19 0.15
N VAL A 261 21.43 0.57 0.67
CA VAL A 261 21.29 1.81 1.45
C VAL A 261 21.75 1.63 2.90
N MET A 262 21.36 0.53 3.54
CA MET A 262 21.54 0.34 4.99
C MET A 262 22.80 -0.45 5.35
N ALA A 263 23.43 -1.15 4.39
CA ALA A 263 24.68 -1.89 4.60
C ALA A 263 25.64 -1.75 3.38
N PRO A 264 26.05 -0.52 3.01
CA PRO A 264 26.85 -0.28 1.83
C PRO A 264 28.27 -0.87 1.92
N GLY A 265 28.81 -1.35 0.80
CA GLY A 265 30.18 -1.82 0.70
C GLY A 265 30.48 -2.99 1.65
N SER A 266 31.53 -2.87 2.46
CA SER A 266 31.97 -3.93 3.38
C SER A 266 30.99 -4.21 4.52
N ASP A 267 30.08 -3.28 4.82
CA ASP A 267 29.13 -3.45 5.92
C ASP A 267 28.23 -4.67 5.71
N LEU A 268 27.99 -5.05 4.45
CA LEU A 268 27.16 -6.19 4.07
C LEU A 268 27.71 -7.53 4.58
N TRP A 269 29.03 -7.68 4.74
CA TRP A 269 29.65 -8.95 5.15
C TRP A 269 30.50 -8.86 6.41
N VAL A 270 30.73 -7.66 6.97
CA VAL A 270 31.49 -7.47 8.22
C VAL A 270 30.56 -7.25 9.43
N THR A 271 29.34 -6.76 9.21
CA THR A 271 28.40 -6.42 10.31
C THR A 271 27.31 -7.48 10.45
N TRP A 272 26.81 -7.66 11.68
CA TRP A 272 25.66 -8.54 11.91
C TRP A 272 24.41 -8.10 11.15
N TYR A 273 24.20 -6.79 11.02
CA TYR A 273 23.11 -6.23 10.22
C TYR A 273 23.21 -6.72 8.76
N GLY A 274 24.37 -6.54 8.12
CA GLY A 274 24.62 -7.01 6.74
C GLY A 274 24.48 -8.53 6.58
N LEU A 275 25.05 -9.31 7.51
CA LEU A 275 24.96 -10.77 7.51
C LEU A 275 23.53 -11.28 7.63
N LEU A 276 22.68 -10.62 8.44
CA LEU A 276 21.25 -10.95 8.54
C LEU A 276 20.48 -10.61 7.26
N LEU A 277 20.83 -9.52 6.57
CA LEU A 277 20.27 -9.22 5.25
C LEU A 277 20.67 -10.26 4.19
N LEU A 278 21.94 -10.68 4.17
CA LEU A 278 22.41 -11.77 3.31
C LEU A 278 21.70 -13.09 3.62
N ALA A 279 21.55 -13.44 4.89
CA ALA A 279 20.83 -14.63 5.32
C ALA A 279 19.36 -14.58 4.88
N THR A 280 18.70 -13.43 5.05
CA THR A 280 17.32 -13.19 4.57
C THR A 280 17.23 -13.39 3.06
N GLY A 281 18.14 -12.79 2.28
CA GLY A 281 18.20 -12.95 0.83
C GLY A 281 18.41 -14.41 0.40
N ALA A 282 19.33 -15.12 1.05
CA ALA A 282 19.56 -16.54 0.79
C ALA A 282 18.31 -17.39 1.07
N LEU A 283 17.64 -17.16 2.20
CA LEU A 283 16.40 -17.87 2.56
C LEU A 283 15.27 -17.59 1.56
N LEU A 284 15.11 -16.34 1.09
CA LEU A 284 14.13 -15.98 0.06
C LEU A 284 14.42 -16.67 -1.28
N LEU A 285 15.69 -16.70 -1.70
CA LEU A 285 16.12 -17.38 -2.93
C LEU A 285 15.82 -18.88 -2.87
N VAL A 286 16.22 -19.55 -1.78
CA VAL A 286 16.02 -20.99 -1.60
C VAL A 286 14.53 -21.31 -1.42
N ALA A 287 13.75 -20.46 -0.75
CA ALA A 287 12.29 -20.61 -0.69
C ALA A 287 11.65 -20.52 -2.09
N GLY A 288 12.14 -19.62 -2.95
CA GLY A 288 11.70 -19.48 -4.34
C GLY A 288 12.00 -20.74 -5.15
N ALA A 289 13.21 -21.28 -5.03
CA ALA A 289 13.62 -22.53 -5.65
C ALA A 289 12.81 -23.74 -5.12
N ALA A 290 12.61 -23.84 -3.81
CA ALA A 290 11.80 -24.89 -3.20
C ALA A 290 10.34 -24.84 -3.70
N HIS A 291 9.76 -23.65 -3.85
CA HIS A 291 8.43 -23.48 -4.42
C HIS A 291 8.40 -23.89 -5.91
N TRP A 292 9.41 -23.51 -6.70
CA TRP A 292 9.54 -23.96 -8.09
C TRP A 292 9.57 -25.50 -8.19
N LEU A 293 10.31 -26.15 -7.29
CA LEU A 293 10.40 -27.60 -7.14
C LEU A 293 9.16 -28.23 -6.46
N ARG A 294 8.13 -27.43 -6.15
CA ARG A 294 6.88 -27.83 -5.47
C ARG A 294 7.07 -28.41 -4.06
N ALA A 295 8.21 -28.16 -3.43
CA ALA A 295 8.46 -28.45 -2.02
C ALA A 295 7.82 -27.37 -1.12
N LEU A 296 6.49 -27.20 -1.23
CA LEU A 296 5.75 -26.10 -0.57
C LEU A 296 5.95 -26.04 0.95
N PRO A 297 5.99 -27.16 1.71
CA PRO A 297 6.27 -27.10 3.14
C PRO A 297 7.67 -26.54 3.46
N VAL A 298 8.67 -26.90 2.65
CA VAL A 298 10.06 -26.40 2.80
C VAL A 298 10.11 -24.92 2.46
N ALA A 299 9.49 -24.51 1.34
CA ALA A 299 9.40 -23.10 0.96
C ALA A 299 8.72 -22.25 2.06
N ALA A 300 7.65 -22.76 2.67
CA ALA A 300 6.95 -22.09 3.75
C ALA A 300 7.80 -21.97 5.02
N ALA A 301 8.54 -23.02 5.38
CA ALA A 301 9.44 -23.01 6.53
C ALA A 301 10.58 -22.00 6.34
N LEU A 302 11.23 -22.02 5.18
CA LEU A 302 12.32 -21.09 4.82
C LEU A 302 11.85 -19.64 4.78
N LEU A 303 10.67 -19.39 4.20
CA LEU A 303 10.10 -18.05 4.17
C LEU A 303 9.74 -17.57 5.59
N THR A 304 9.23 -18.45 6.45
CA THR A 304 8.97 -18.11 7.86
C THR A 304 10.28 -17.76 8.59
N ALA A 305 11.35 -18.53 8.36
CA ALA A 305 12.67 -18.23 8.89
C ALA A 305 13.23 -16.89 8.35
N ALA A 306 12.98 -16.56 7.08
CA ALA A 306 13.38 -15.29 6.47
C ALA A 306 12.72 -14.07 7.15
N PHE A 307 11.46 -14.20 7.58
CA PHE A 307 10.82 -13.17 8.42
C PHE A 307 11.55 -13.00 9.74
N GLY A 308 11.99 -14.10 10.38
CA GLY A 308 12.78 -14.04 11.61
C GLY A 308 14.12 -13.33 11.44
N THR A 309 14.88 -13.65 10.37
CA THR A 309 16.16 -12.98 10.10
C THR A 309 15.98 -11.51 9.72
N ALA A 310 14.94 -11.15 8.98
CA ALA A 310 14.63 -9.75 8.65
C ALA A 310 14.25 -8.95 9.89
N ILE A 311 13.40 -9.52 10.77
CA ILE A 311 13.01 -8.86 12.02
C ILE A 311 14.22 -8.75 12.96
N ALA A 312 15.07 -9.78 13.04
CA ALA A 312 16.35 -9.69 13.74
C ALA A 312 17.20 -8.52 13.23
N ALA A 313 17.31 -8.32 11.91
CA ALA A 313 18.06 -7.19 11.36
C ALA A 313 17.47 -5.83 11.81
N SER A 314 16.14 -5.71 11.87
CA SER A 314 15.45 -4.48 12.33
C SER A 314 15.67 -4.14 13.80
N GLU A 315 16.14 -5.10 14.61
CA GLU A 315 16.50 -4.93 16.03
C GLU A 315 17.91 -4.33 16.22
N LEU A 316 18.67 -4.15 15.15
CA LEU A 316 20.00 -3.54 15.16
C LEU A 316 19.98 -2.15 14.52
N THR A 317 20.93 -1.30 14.93
CA THR A 317 21.16 -0.03 14.25
C THR A 317 21.89 -0.25 12.92
N PRO A 318 21.37 0.26 11.79
CA PRO A 318 22.08 0.24 10.51
C PRO A 318 23.49 0.87 10.61
N PRO A 319 24.55 0.22 10.08
CA PRO A 319 25.93 0.72 10.16
C PRO A 319 26.16 2.16 9.68
N PRO A 320 25.48 2.70 8.65
CA PRO A 320 25.63 4.10 8.26
C PRO A 320 25.26 5.10 9.36
N PHE A 321 24.27 4.77 10.20
CA PHE A 321 23.78 5.67 11.25
C PHE A 321 24.79 5.88 12.38
N LEU A 322 25.75 4.96 12.51
CA LEU A 322 26.83 5.04 13.50
C LEU A 322 27.97 5.95 13.06
N ARG A 323 28.09 6.24 11.75
CA ARG A 323 29.21 7.00 11.16
C ARG A 323 28.89 8.46 10.94
N SER A 324 27.62 8.80 10.70
CA SER A 324 27.20 10.17 10.39
C SER A 324 25.87 10.48 11.04
N ARG A 325 25.75 11.69 11.60
CA ARG A 325 24.47 12.22 12.06
C ARG A 325 23.77 12.91 10.90
N PRO A 326 22.53 12.53 10.58
CA PRO A 326 21.79 13.13 9.48
C PRO A 326 21.39 14.58 9.78
N THR A 327 21.34 15.40 8.74
CA THR A 327 20.78 16.75 8.80
C THR A 327 19.27 16.70 9.04
N VAL A 328 18.67 17.85 9.39
CA VAL A 328 17.20 17.93 9.55
C VAL A 328 16.49 17.60 8.23
N GLY A 329 16.97 18.13 7.11
CA GLY A 329 16.46 17.80 5.78
C GLY A 329 16.56 16.32 5.45
N GLU A 330 17.68 15.67 5.75
CA GLU A 330 17.85 14.23 5.56
C GLU A 330 16.91 13.40 6.43
N ASN A 331 16.65 13.83 7.67
CA ASN A 331 15.72 13.15 8.56
C ASN A 331 14.26 13.21 8.07
N PHE A 332 13.82 14.37 7.58
CA PHE A 332 12.44 14.57 7.15
C PHE A 332 12.19 14.17 5.70
N LEU A 333 13.14 14.42 4.79
CA LEU A 333 12.97 14.20 3.34
C LEU A 333 13.68 12.95 2.84
N GLY A 334 14.72 12.48 3.54
CA GLY A 334 15.62 11.43 3.07
C GLY A 334 16.76 11.94 2.18
N TYR A 335 16.84 13.24 1.93
CA TYR A 335 17.86 13.86 1.11
C TYR A 335 17.99 15.36 1.44
N ASN A 336 19.10 15.97 1.01
CA ASN A 336 19.28 17.42 1.11
C ASN A 336 18.70 18.14 -0.11
N LEU A 337 18.21 19.36 0.12
CA LEU A 337 17.66 20.23 -0.91
C LEU A 337 18.27 21.65 -0.79
N PRO A 338 19.57 21.81 -1.12
CA PRO A 338 20.29 23.06 -0.87
C PRO A 338 19.82 24.21 -1.78
N ASP A 339 19.38 23.90 -3.00
CA ASP A 339 19.08 24.89 -4.02
C ASP A 339 17.57 25.18 -4.13
N PRO A 340 17.18 26.45 -4.36
CA PRO A 340 15.78 26.83 -4.57
C PRO A 340 15.18 26.17 -5.82
N PRO A 341 13.84 26.07 -5.91
CA PRO A 341 13.16 25.51 -7.07
C PRO A 341 13.44 26.34 -8.34
N SER A 342 13.67 25.65 -9.45
CA SER A 342 13.84 26.21 -10.79
C SER A 342 13.26 25.25 -11.83
N ALA A 343 13.00 25.74 -13.04
CA ALA A 343 12.53 24.87 -14.13
C ALA A 343 13.51 23.70 -14.39
N MET A 344 14.82 23.97 -14.29
CA MET A 344 15.84 22.94 -14.44
C MET A 344 15.81 21.92 -13.29
N SER A 345 15.61 22.37 -12.04
CA SER A 345 15.55 21.45 -10.91
C SER A 345 14.27 20.61 -10.92
N PHE A 346 13.14 21.13 -11.40
CA PHE A 346 11.94 20.32 -11.64
C PHE A 346 12.14 19.24 -12.71
N LEU A 347 12.86 19.56 -13.79
CA LEU A 347 13.15 18.60 -14.86
C LEU A 347 14.31 17.64 -14.54
N GLY A 348 15.27 18.05 -13.71
CA GLY A 348 16.54 17.36 -13.48
C GLY A 348 16.65 16.58 -12.18
N ASN A 349 16.00 17.01 -11.09
CA ASN A 349 16.11 16.37 -9.76
C ASN A 349 15.22 15.14 -9.62
N TRP A 350 15.43 14.15 -10.50
CA TRP A 350 14.71 12.89 -10.46
C TRP A 350 15.15 12.02 -9.30
N ARG A 351 14.17 11.60 -8.51
CA ARG A 351 14.32 10.55 -7.51
C ARG A 351 13.14 9.61 -7.68
N PRO A 352 13.29 8.49 -8.40
CA PRO A 352 12.17 7.58 -8.67
C PRO A 352 11.56 6.99 -7.41
N ASP A 353 10.24 7.06 -7.28
CA ASP A 353 9.52 6.38 -6.20
C ASP A 353 9.43 4.87 -6.50
N LEU A 354 9.99 4.04 -5.62
CA LEU A 354 10.09 2.59 -5.87
C LEU A 354 8.76 1.84 -5.78
N ASN A 355 7.68 2.51 -5.35
CA ASN A 355 6.34 1.93 -5.33
C ASN A 355 5.54 2.41 -6.54
N LEU A 356 5.42 3.72 -6.73
CA LEU A 356 4.57 4.34 -7.75
C LEU A 356 5.18 4.30 -9.15
N ALA A 357 6.52 4.38 -9.29
CA ALA A 357 7.15 4.28 -10.61
C ALA A 357 6.98 2.88 -11.22
N PRO A 358 7.30 1.77 -10.52
CA PRO A 358 7.01 0.43 -11.04
C PRO A 358 5.52 0.18 -11.24
N PHE A 359 4.65 0.74 -10.39
CA PHE A 359 3.20 0.65 -10.56
C PHE A 359 2.72 1.33 -11.85
N ALA A 360 3.17 2.55 -12.13
CA ALA A 360 2.85 3.28 -13.37
C ALA A 360 3.35 2.53 -14.61
N ILE A 361 4.57 1.98 -14.56
CA ILE A 361 5.14 1.17 -15.65
C ILE A 361 4.33 -0.11 -15.84
N ALA A 362 3.99 -0.82 -14.75
CA ALA A 362 3.20 -2.04 -14.81
C ALA A 362 1.78 -1.79 -15.34
N LEU A 363 1.16 -0.66 -14.98
CA LEU A 363 -0.11 -0.19 -15.53
C LEU A 363 0.00 0.00 -17.06
N ALA A 364 0.98 0.77 -17.52
CA ALA A 364 1.17 1.04 -18.95
C ALA A 364 1.44 -0.25 -19.74
N VAL A 365 2.37 -1.09 -19.28
CA VAL A 365 2.72 -2.35 -19.93
C VAL A 365 1.52 -3.30 -19.92
N GLY A 366 0.83 -3.44 -18.77
CA GLY A 366 -0.35 -4.29 -18.64
C GLY A 366 -1.46 -3.89 -19.59
N TYR A 367 -1.76 -2.59 -19.68
CA TYR A 367 -2.74 -2.05 -20.60
C TYR A 367 -2.37 -2.35 -22.06
N LEU A 368 -1.14 -2.06 -22.48
CA LEU A 368 -0.69 -2.31 -23.86
C LEU A 368 -0.69 -3.80 -24.21
N LEU A 369 -0.41 -4.68 -23.25
CA LEU A 369 -0.53 -6.13 -23.44
C LEU A 369 -1.97 -6.60 -23.62
N LEU A 370 -2.95 -5.94 -22.99
CA LEU A 370 -4.37 -6.20 -23.20
C LEU A 370 -4.84 -5.64 -24.55
N VAL A 371 -4.40 -4.44 -24.95
CA VAL A 371 -4.70 -3.85 -26.27
C VAL A 371 -4.26 -4.80 -27.39
N ARG A 372 -3.10 -5.44 -27.27
CA ARG A 372 -2.62 -6.43 -28.26
C ARG A 372 -3.54 -7.66 -28.43
N ARG A 373 -4.49 -7.89 -27.53
CA ARG A 373 -5.47 -8.98 -27.63
C ARG A 373 -6.77 -8.55 -28.32
N THR A 374 -6.88 -7.28 -28.71
CA THR A 374 -8.03 -6.71 -29.40
C THR A 374 -7.69 -6.46 -30.87
N THR A 375 -8.70 -6.41 -31.74
CA THR A 375 -8.52 -6.16 -33.18
C THR A 375 -8.78 -4.71 -33.58
N ASN A 376 -9.74 -4.03 -32.95
CA ASN A 376 -10.22 -2.69 -33.35
C ASN A 376 -10.14 -1.66 -32.21
N TRP A 377 -9.14 -1.75 -31.33
CA TRP A 377 -9.03 -0.79 -30.22
C TRP A 377 -8.55 0.59 -30.70
N PRO A 378 -9.28 1.67 -30.41
CA PRO A 378 -8.89 2.99 -30.89
C PRO A 378 -7.54 3.45 -30.32
N TRP A 379 -6.60 3.83 -31.19
CA TRP A 379 -5.23 4.18 -30.80
C TRP A 379 -5.16 5.35 -29.81
N TYR A 380 -6.04 6.35 -29.95
CA TYR A 380 -6.07 7.52 -29.09
C TYR A 380 -6.34 7.16 -27.61
N ARG A 381 -7.14 6.11 -27.34
CA ARG A 381 -7.36 5.61 -25.97
C ARG A 381 -6.06 5.11 -25.35
N SER A 382 -5.24 4.44 -26.15
CA SER A 382 -3.93 3.97 -25.70
C SER A 382 -2.98 5.12 -25.41
N VAL A 383 -3.00 6.17 -26.24
CA VAL A 383 -2.20 7.38 -26.02
C VAL A 383 -2.62 8.07 -24.73
N PHE A 384 -3.91 8.31 -24.51
CA PHE A 384 -4.39 8.93 -23.27
C PHE A 384 -4.03 8.10 -22.03
N PHE A 385 -4.20 6.78 -22.08
CA PHE A 385 -3.86 5.91 -20.96
C PHE A 385 -2.36 5.96 -20.62
N VAL A 386 -1.50 5.87 -21.64
CA VAL A 386 -0.04 5.94 -21.46
C VAL A 386 0.36 7.32 -20.94
N LEU A 387 -0.25 8.41 -21.44
CA LEU A 387 -0.03 9.75 -20.89
C LEU A 387 -0.42 9.85 -19.41
N GLY A 388 -1.53 9.24 -18.99
CA GLY A 388 -1.91 9.14 -17.58
C GLY A 388 -0.84 8.45 -16.74
N CYS A 389 -0.25 7.37 -17.25
CA CYS A 389 0.86 6.68 -16.60
C CYS A 389 2.15 7.53 -16.56
N VAL A 390 2.44 8.29 -17.62
CA VAL A 390 3.58 9.22 -17.67
C VAL A 390 3.39 10.37 -16.68
N PHE A 391 2.19 10.92 -16.54
CA PHE A 391 1.88 11.92 -15.53
C PHE A 391 2.05 11.35 -14.12
N LEU A 392 1.51 10.17 -13.85
CA LEU A 392 1.69 9.47 -12.57
C LEU A 392 3.18 9.30 -12.25
N LEU A 393 3.97 8.80 -13.20
CA LEU A 393 5.42 8.63 -13.05
C LEU A 393 6.11 9.98 -12.79
N THR A 394 5.81 11.00 -13.57
CA THR A 394 6.47 12.31 -13.48
C THR A 394 6.16 12.99 -12.14
N LEU A 395 4.89 13.02 -11.73
CA LEU A 395 4.48 13.63 -10.47
C LEU A 395 5.07 12.93 -9.24
N THR A 396 5.38 11.64 -9.35
CA THR A 396 5.89 10.80 -8.25
C THR A 396 7.39 10.54 -8.32
N SER A 397 8.10 11.06 -9.32
CA SER A 397 9.53 10.71 -9.50
C SER A 397 10.41 11.86 -9.96
N SER A 398 9.83 12.92 -10.51
CA SER A 398 10.60 14.09 -10.99
C SER A 398 10.95 15.05 -9.85
N GLY A 399 11.61 16.16 -10.19
CA GLY A 399 11.87 17.25 -9.25
C GLY A 399 10.60 17.83 -8.63
N LEU A 400 9.43 17.71 -9.27
CA LEU A 400 8.15 18.09 -8.65
C LEU A 400 7.90 17.33 -7.35
N ARG A 401 8.16 16.01 -7.30
CA ARG A 401 8.10 15.25 -6.05
C ARG A 401 9.14 15.76 -5.05
N THR A 402 10.36 15.96 -5.53
CA THR A 402 11.50 16.33 -4.68
C THR A 402 11.23 17.62 -3.92
N TYR A 403 10.62 18.62 -4.58
CA TYR A 403 10.24 19.89 -3.96
C TYR A 403 8.86 19.85 -3.29
N SER A 404 7.92 18.97 -3.69
CA SER A 404 6.60 18.87 -3.04
C SER A 404 6.71 18.50 -1.56
N ASN A 405 7.72 17.72 -1.19
CA ASN A 405 7.94 17.33 0.20
C ASN A 405 8.47 18.49 1.07
N ALA A 406 8.94 19.58 0.45
CA ALA A 406 9.57 20.72 1.11
C ALA A 406 8.76 22.02 1.01
N MET A 407 7.83 22.12 0.06
CA MET A 407 7.04 23.33 -0.21
C MET A 407 5.56 22.99 -0.33
N PHE A 408 4.71 23.69 0.42
CA PHE A 408 3.26 23.50 0.37
C PHE A 408 2.67 23.89 -0.99
N SER A 409 3.20 24.92 -1.66
CA SER A 409 2.72 25.29 -3.00
C SER A 409 2.94 24.17 -4.03
N VAL A 410 4.15 23.60 -4.08
CA VAL A 410 4.48 22.48 -4.98
C VAL A 410 3.75 21.21 -4.56
N HIS A 411 3.55 21.02 -3.26
CA HIS A 411 2.69 19.98 -2.70
C HIS A 411 1.27 20.05 -3.27
N MET A 412 0.66 21.24 -3.30
CA MET A 412 -0.65 21.43 -3.94
C MET A 412 -0.62 21.15 -5.44
N VAL A 413 0.44 21.56 -6.17
CA VAL A 413 0.57 21.23 -7.61
C VAL A 413 0.49 19.72 -7.81
N VAL A 414 1.32 18.95 -7.09
CA VAL A 414 1.36 17.49 -7.22
C VAL A 414 0.02 16.87 -6.84
N HIS A 415 -0.59 17.31 -5.75
CA HIS A 415 -1.84 16.73 -5.24
C HIS A 415 -3.03 17.02 -6.16
N MET A 416 -3.16 18.23 -6.68
CA MET A 416 -4.25 18.56 -7.61
C MET A 416 -4.09 17.83 -8.94
N LEU A 417 -2.88 17.80 -9.51
CA LEU A 417 -2.64 17.08 -10.76
C LEU A 417 -2.83 15.56 -10.58
N MET A 418 -2.47 15.00 -9.42
CA MET A 418 -2.71 13.60 -9.07
C MET A 418 -4.20 13.27 -8.97
N THR A 419 -5.02 14.19 -8.45
CA THR A 419 -6.46 13.99 -8.25
C THR A 419 -7.27 14.27 -9.50
N SER A 420 -6.81 15.18 -10.34
CA SER A 420 -7.59 15.71 -11.46
C SER A 420 -7.07 15.25 -12.81
N ILE A 421 -5.78 15.46 -13.11
CA ILE A 421 -5.22 15.17 -14.44
C ILE A 421 -4.93 13.68 -14.63
N VAL A 422 -4.25 13.03 -13.67
CA VAL A 422 -3.89 11.60 -13.80
C VAL A 422 -5.13 10.73 -14.04
N PRO A 423 -6.21 10.83 -13.26
CA PRO A 423 -7.38 9.96 -13.45
C PRO A 423 -8.12 10.26 -14.75
N VAL A 424 -8.21 11.52 -15.17
CA VAL A 424 -8.84 11.91 -16.44
C VAL A 424 -8.18 11.18 -17.61
N PHE A 425 -6.84 11.25 -17.71
CA PHE A 425 -6.10 10.60 -18.79
C PHE A 425 -6.20 9.07 -18.73
N LEU A 426 -6.14 8.48 -17.53
CA LEU A 426 -6.32 7.04 -17.35
C LEU A 426 -7.72 6.58 -17.80
N LEU A 427 -8.78 7.31 -17.47
CA LEU A 427 -10.16 6.95 -17.80
C LEU A 427 -10.54 7.16 -19.28
N LEU A 428 -9.95 8.17 -19.94
CA LEU A 428 -10.07 8.31 -21.40
C LEU A 428 -9.51 7.10 -22.14
N GLY A 429 -8.66 6.31 -21.49
CA GLY A 429 -8.18 5.02 -21.95
C GLY A 429 -9.20 3.87 -21.89
N ALA A 430 -10.38 4.05 -21.30
CA ALA A 430 -11.40 3.00 -21.08
C ALA A 430 -10.85 1.67 -20.52
N PRO A 431 -10.00 1.70 -19.46
CA PRO A 431 -9.29 0.51 -18.98
C PRO A 431 -10.22 -0.60 -18.52
N ILE A 432 -11.39 -0.28 -17.96
CA ILE A 432 -12.32 -1.30 -17.44
C ILE A 432 -13.04 -2.00 -18.58
N THR A 433 -13.40 -1.26 -19.63
CA THR A 433 -13.95 -1.82 -20.87
C THR A 433 -12.94 -2.75 -21.54
N LEU A 434 -11.68 -2.30 -21.67
CA LEU A 434 -10.61 -3.13 -22.23
C LEU A 434 -10.44 -4.44 -21.44
N MET A 435 -10.45 -4.36 -20.10
CA MET A 435 -10.36 -5.54 -19.25
C MET A 435 -11.57 -6.46 -19.42
N ARG A 436 -12.79 -5.92 -19.50
CA ARG A 436 -14.01 -6.70 -19.73
C ARG A 436 -13.96 -7.47 -21.05
N ASP A 437 -13.42 -6.85 -22.10
CA ASP A 437 -13.37 -7.42 -23.45
C ASP A 437 -12.24 -8.45 -23.63
N THR A 438 -11.20 -8.40 -22.80
CA THR A 438 -9.96 -9.18 -23.01
C THR A 438 -9.63 -10.21 -21.93
N LEU A 439 -10.14 -10.04 -20.70
CA LEU A 439 -9.89 -10.97 -19.61
C LEU A 439 -10.74 -12.23 -19.76
N THR A 440 -10.17 -13.37 -19.36
CA THR A 440 -10.87 -14.66 -19.35
C THR A 440 -10.68 -15.39 -18.02
N GLY A 441 -11.56 -16.35 -17.71
CA GLY A 441 -11.45 -17.19 -16.52
C GLY A 441 -11.69 -16.43 -15.21
N ALA A 442 -10.80 -16.61 -14.22
CA ALA A 442 -11.00 -16.04 -12.88
C ALA A 442 -10.93 -14.50 -12.85
N PRO A 443 -9.96 -13.82 -13.50
CA PRO A 443 -9.92 -12.35 -13.55
C PRO A 443 -11.18 -11.70 -14.13
N ALA A 444 -11.75 -12.28 -15.19
CA ALA A 444 -13.00 -11.79 -15.79
C ALA A 444 -14.17 -11.86 -14.79
N ARG A 445 -14.29 -12.99 -14.07
CA ARG A 445 -15.32 -13.16 -13.03
C ARG A 445 -15.11 -12.21 -11.85
N TRP A 446 -13.86 -11.97 -11.44
CA TRP A 446 -13.59 -11.00 -10.37
C TRP A 446 -14.04 -9.62 -10.78
N LEU A 447 -13.72 -9.21 -12.01
CA LEU A 447 -14.16 -7.92 -12.55
C LEU A 447 -15.69 -7.81 -12.58
N SER A 448 -16.39 -8.81 -13.13
CA SER A 448 -17.86 -8.79 -13.17
C SER A 448 -18.47 -8.76 -11.75
N THR A 449 -17.94 -9.59 -10.84
CA THR A 449 -18.40 -9.62 -9.43
C THR A 449 -18.21 -8.26 -8.74
N VAL A 450 -17.12 -7.54 -9.04
CA VAL A 450 -16.90 -6.18 -8.52
C VAL A 450 -17.93 -5.22 -9.09
N LEU A 451 -18.09 -5.19 -10.41
CA LEU A 451 -18.99 -4.26 -11.11
C LEU A 451 -20.48 -4.49 -10.78
N GLU A 452 -20.86 -5.73 -10.46
CA GLU A 452 -22.23 -6.11 -10.10
C GLU A 452 -22.51 -5.98 -8.59
N SER A 453 -21.49 -5.68 -7.78
CA SER A 453 -21.64 -5.64 -6.33
C SER A 453 -22.40 -4.41 -5.82
N LYS A 454 -23.14 -4.59 -4.72
CA LYS A 454 -23.79 -3.49 -4.00
C LYS A 454 -22.79 -2.43 -3.52
N SER A 455 -21.59 -2.83 -3.09
CA SER A 455 -20.53 -1.92 -2.65
C SER A 455 -20.09 -1.00 -3.78
N PHE A 456 -19.88 -1.54 -4.98
CA PHE A 456 -19.55 -0.74 -6.16
C PHE A 456 -20.70 0.19 -6.54
N ALA A 457 -21.95 -0.29 -6.51
CA ALA A 457 -23.12 0.55 -6.74
C ALA A 457 -23.26 1.70 -5.73
N VAL A 458 -22.86 1.51 -4.47
CA VAL A 458 -22.81 2.58 -3.46
C VAL A 458 -21.69 3.57 -3.76
N LEU A 459 -20.48 3.10 -4.10
CA LEU A 459 -19.35 3.95 -4.46
C LEU A 459 -19.59 4.78 -5.73
N MET A 460 -20.45 4.30 -6.63
CA MET A 460 -20.84 5.01 -7.85
C MET A 460 -21.99 6.01 -7.66
N ARG A 461 -22.50 6.18 -6.42
CA ARG A 461 -23.49 7.22 -6.13
C ARG A 461 -22.81 8.60 -6.11
N PRO A 462 -23.34 9.62 -6.83
CA PRO A 462 -22.74 10.95 -6.88
C PRO A 462 -22.44 11.56 -5.50
N VAL A 463 -23.39 11.45 -4.56
CA VAL A 463 -23.23 11.96 -3.19
C VAL A 463 -22.09 11.28 -2.44
N VAL A 464 -21.88 9.99 -2.65
CA VAL A 464 -20.79 9.24 -2.00
C VAL A 464 -19.44 9.68 -2.56
N GLN A 465 -19.35 9.93 -3.87
CA GLN A 465 -18.11 10.38 -4.50
C GLN A 465 -17.72 11.80 -4.12
N LEU A 466 -18.68 12.73 -4.18
CA LEU A 466 -18.49 14.11 -3.72
C LEU A 466 -18.15 14.14 -2.22
N GLY A 467 -18.86 13.35 -1.41
CA GLY A 467 -18.59 13.24 0.02
C GLY A 467 -17.21 12.65 0.31
N LEU A 468 -16.78 11.62 -0.42
CA LEU A 468 -15.47 11.01 -0.26
C LEU A 468 -14.35 11.98 -0.66
N PHE A 469 -14.53 12.70 -1.78
CA PHE A 469 -13.59 13.72 -2.20
C PHE A 469 -13.45 14.83 -1.15
N ALA A 470 -14.59 15.38 -0.68
CA ALA A 470 -14.60 16.40 0.37
C ALA A 470 -13.97 15.87 1.68
N ALA A 471 -14.28 14.63 2.07
CA ALA A 471 -13.73 14.02 3.28
C ALA A 471 -12.20 13.86 3.22
N VAL A 472 -11.65 13.44 2.07
CA VAL A 472 -10.19 13.35 1.89
C VAL A 472 -9.56 14.74 1.91
N LEU A 473 -10.12 15.70 1.17
CA LEU A 473 -9.56 17.04 1.04
C LEU A 473 -9.59 17.81 2.37
N TYR A 474 -10.77 17.94 2.99
CA TYR A 474 -10.93 18.69 4.25
C TYR A 474 -10.33 17.92 5.42
N GLY A 475 -10.49 16.59 5.45
CA GLY A 475 -9.94 15.75 6.51
C GLY A 475 -8.42 15.78 6.55
N LEU A 476 -7.75 15.81 5.40
CA LEU A 476 -6.29 15.87 5.36
C LEU A 476 -5.74 17.20 5.86
N TYR A 477 -6.30 18.32 5.40
CA TYR A 477 -5.67 19.64 5.58
C TYR A 477 -6.26 20.49 6.72
N PHE A 478 -7.49 20.22 7.16
CA PHE A 478 -8.13 20.96 8.26
C PHE A 478 -8.21 20.15 9.56
N THR A 479 -7.49 19.02 9.62
CA THR A 479 -7.26 18.28 10.85
C THR A 479 -5.74 18.09 11.05
N PRO A 480 -5.27 17.63 12.23
CA PRO A 480 -3.86 17.33 12.46
C PRO A 480 -3.31 16.16 11.62
N LEU A 481 -4.09 15.58 10.70
CA LEU A 481 -3.70 14.43 9.91
C LEU A 481 -2.48 14.71 9.04
N PHE A 482 -2.46 15.82 8.28
CA PHE A 482 -1.29 16.17 7.46
C PHE A 482 -0.04 16.41 8.30
N ASP A 483 -0.12 17.13 9.43
CA ASP A 483 1.00 17.29 10.36
C ASP A 483 1.53 15.96 10.91
N SER A 484 0.63 14.98 11.03
CA SER A 484 0.95 13.65 11.58
C SER A 484 1.64 12.75 10.55
N ILE A 485 1.17 12.73 9.30
CA ILE A 485 1.63 11.77 8.28
C ILE A 485 2.49 12.40 7.17
N GLY A 486 2.37 13.71 6.95
CA GLY A 486 3.07 14.43 5.88
C GLY A 486 4.59 14.44 6.02
N ARG A 487 5.11 14.22 7.23
CA ARG A 487 6.56 14.08 7.43
C ARG A 487 7.13 12.70 7.04
N TYR A 488 6.28 11.76 6.66
CA TYR A 488 6.70 10.40 6.33
C TYR A 488 6.41 10.06 4.87
N HIS A 489 7.36 9.35 4.25
CA HIS A 489 7.22 8.85 2.89
C HIS A 489 5.95 7.99 2.69
N TRP A 490 5.65 7.09 3.63
CA TRP A 490 4.44 6.26 3.56
C TRP A 490 3.15 7.10 3.64
N GLY A 491 3.18 8.22 4.35
CA GLY A 491 2.06 9.15 4.46
C GLY A 491 1.76 9.80 3.11
N HIS A 492 2.80 10.20 2.39
CA HIS A 492 2.66 10.70 1.02
C HIS A 492 2.08 9.65 0.07
N LEU A 493 2.57 8.40 0.14
CA LEU A 493 2.00 7.29 -0.65
C LEU A 493 0.51 7.08 -0.35
N ALA A 494 0.11 7.13 0.92
CA ALA A 494 -1.29 7.01 1.33
C ALA A 494 -2.15 8.16 0.80
N ILE A 495 -1.63 9.39 0.82
CA ILE A 495 -2.33 10.54 0.27
C ILE A 495 -2.45 10.41 -1.25
N TYR A 496 -1.38 10.08 -1.98
CA TYR A 496 -1.43 9.86 -3.42
C TYR A 496 -2.43 8.77 -3.80
N ALA A 497 -2.47 7.67 -3.05
CA ALA A 497 -3.44 6.61 -3.28
C ALA A 497 -4.89 7.09 -3.03
N ALA A 498 -5.13 7.83 -1.95
CA ALA A 498 -6.46 8.38 -1.65
C ALA A 498 -6.92 9.37 -2.73
N LEU A 499 -6.06 10.30 -3.14
CA LEU A 499 -6.32 11.30 -4.16
C LEU A 499 -6.56 10.68 -5.55
N LEU A 500 -5.69 9.75 -5.97
CA LEU A 500 -5.86 9.01 -7.21
C LEU A 500 -7.17 8.22 -7.19
N PHE A 501 -7.51 7.58 -6.06
CA PHE A 501 -8.74 6.80 -5.91
C PHE A 501 -10.01 7.67 -5.96
N THR A 502 -10.06 8.77 -5.21
CA THR A 502 -11.23 9.67 -5.20
C THR A 502 -11.42 10.35 -6.55
N GLY A 503 -10.34 10.86 -7.15
CA GLY A 503 -10.34 11.42 -8.49
C GLY A 503 -10.82 10.42 -9.54
N PHE A 504 -10.27 9.20 -9.52
CA PHE A 504 -10.68 8.13 -10.45
C PHE A 504 -12.16 7.78 -10.30
N LEU A 505 -12.69 7.63 -9.09
CA LEU A 505 -14.12 7.36 -8.90
C LEU A 505 -15.01 8.50 -9.40
N PHE A 506 -14.65 9.74 -9.09
CA PHE A 506 -15.39 10.93 -9.50
C PHE A 506 -15.44 11.04 -11.04
N TYR A 507 -14.28 11.02 -11.70
CA TYR A 507 -14.22 11.15 -13.15
C TYR A 507 -14.76 9.91 -13.88
N TRP A 508 -14.72 8.71 -13.27
CA TRP A 508 -15.35 7.52 -13.85
C TRP A 508 -16.86 7.75 -13.96
N ARG A 509 -17.49 8.26 -12.90
CA ARG A 509 -18.92 8.57 -12.91
C ARG A 509 -19.27 9.73 -13.83
N VAL A 510 -18.40 10.73 -13.97
CA VAL A 510 -18.59 11.87 -14.88
C VAL A 510 -18.40 11.44 -16.34
N PHE A 511 -17.43 10.60 -16.68
CA PHE A 511 -17.15 10.21 -18.06
C PHE A 511 -18.01 9.07 -18.58
N GLN A 512 -18.36 8.10 -17.73
CA GLN A 512 -19.22 6.96 -18.10
C GLN A 512 -18.75 6.22 -19.38
N ILE A 513 -17.45 6.32 -19.70
CA ILE A 513 -16.82 5.59 -20.81
C ILE A 513 -16.75 4.10 -20.46
N ASP A 514 -16.43 3.83 -19.19
CA ASP A 514 -16.41 2.50 -18.60
C ASP A 514 -17.75 2.18 -17.92
N PRO A 515 -18.12 0.89 -17.77
CA PRO A 515 -19.41 0.49 -17.22
C PRO A 515 -19.70 1.10 -15.84
N VAL A 516 -20.88 1.69 -15.68
CA VAL A 516 -21.35 2.25 -14.41
C VAL A 516 -22.78 1.77 -14.08
N PRO A 517 -23.14 1.60 -12.80
CA PRO A 517 -24.50 1.24 -12.42
C PRO A 517 -25.43 2.44 -12.63
N GLY A 518 -26.37 2.32 -13.57
CA GLY A 518 -27.34 3.37 -13.93
C GLY A 518 -26.70 4.65 -14.43
N GLU A 519 -26.72 4.91 -15.73
CA GLU A 519 -26.09 6.09 -16.33
C GLU A 519 -26.72 7.41 -15.82
N LEU A 520 -25.92 8.49 -15.84
CA LEU A 520 -26.43 9.81 -15.51
C LEU A 520 -26.80 10.50 -16.82
N PRO A 521 -27.96 11.19 -16.88
CA PRO A 521 -28.22 12.07 -18.00
C PRO A 521 -27.13 13.15 -18.07
N PHE A 522 -26.94 13.73 -19.26
CA PHE A 522 -25.94 14.79 -19.50
C PHE A 522 -25.98 15.89 -18.43
N ILE A 523 -27.18 16.36 -18.07
CA ILE A 523 -27.39 17.37 -17.02
C ILE A 523 -26.88 16.89 -15.66
N GLY A 524 -27.06 15.61 -15.31
CA GLY A 524 -26.56 15.05 -14.06
C GLY A 524 -25.02 15.02 -14.01
N ARG A 525 -24.37 14.80 -15.16
CA ARG A 525 -22.90 14.82 -15.29
C ARG A 525 -22.35 16.24 -15.12
N ILE A 526 -22.98 17.23 -15.77
CA ILE A 526 -22.67 18.65 -15.58
C ILE A 526 -22.93 19.08 -14.12
N GLY A 527 -24.06 18.65 -13.55
CA GLY A 527 -24.40 18.94 -12.15
C GLY A 527 -23.35 18.42 -11.16
N MET A 528 -22.74 17.26 -11.41
CA MET A 528 -21.63 16.77 -10.59
C MET A 528 -20.38 17.64 -10.69
N LEU A 529 -20.03 18.09 -11.89
CA LEU A 529 -18.89 18.99 -12.12
C LEU A 529 -19.13 20.34 -11.42
N LEU A 530 -20.33 20.91 -11.56
CA LEU A 530 -20.71 22.15 -10.90
C LEU A 530 -20.77 22.01 -9.37
N ALA A 531 -21.20 20.85 -8.84
CA ALA A 531 -21.24 20.59 -7.41
C ALA A 531 -19.83 20.47 -6.80
N MET A 532 -18.83 20.12 -7.60
CA MET A 532 -17.43 20.04 -7.18
C MET A 532 -16.80 21.42 -6.98
N MET A 533 -17.10 22.37 -7.86
CA MET A 533 -16.55 23.74 -7.83
C MET A 533 -16.66 24.43 -6.45
N PRO A 534 -17.84 24.50 -5.78
CA PRO A 534 -17.91 25.14 -4.47
C PRO A 534 -17.12 24.39 -3.39
N ILE A 535 -16.99 23.06 -3.50
CA ILE A 535 -16.22 22.26 -2.54
C ILE A 535 -14.74 22.64 -2.59
N THR A 536 -14.17 22.71 -3.79
CA THR A 536 -12.76 23.04 -4.02
C THR A 536 -12.49 24.53 -3.85
N MET A 537 -13.40 25.41 -4.28
CA MET A 537 -13.29 26.86 -4.12
C MET A 537 -13.28 27.26 -2.63
N VAL A 538 -14.20 26.74 -1.82
CA VAL A 538 -14.23 27.01 -0.38
C VAL A 538 -12.98 26.46 0.30
N PHE A 539 -12.55 25.25 -0.07
CA PHE A 539 -11.31 24.68 0.43
C PHE A 539 -10.11 25.60 0.16
N ALA A 540 -9.93 26.00 -1.10
CA ALA A 540 -8.83 26.85 -1.51
C ALA A 540 -8.85 28.22 -0.82
N LEU A 541 -10.03 28.84 -0.70
CA LEU A 541 -10.21 30.10 0.02
C LEU A 541 -9.81 30.00 1.49
N ILE A 542 -10.21 28.91 2.18
CA ILE A 542 -9.79 28.67 3.56
C ILE A 542 -8.27 28.52 3.64
N VAL A 543 -7.65 27.78 2.72
CA VAL A 543 -6.18 27.62 2.68
C VAL A 543 -5.46 28.95 2.47
N MET A 544 -5.99 29.82 1.61
CA MET A 544 -5.44 31.16 1.36
C MET A 544 -5.56 32.08 2.57
N THR A 545 -6.62 31.95 3.36
CA THR A 545 -7.00 32.96 4.37
C THR A 545 -6.78 32.50 5.80
N MET A 546 -6.47 31.23 6.04
CA MET A 546 -6.26 30.75 7.40
C MET A 546 -4.98 31.33 8.03
N ASP A 547 -5.06 31.68 9.31
CA ASP A 547 -3.93 32.18 10.09
C ASP A 547 -2.92 31.09 10.45
N GLY A 548 -3.33 29.82 10.45
CA GLY A 548 -2.48 28.67 10.75
C GLY A 548 -1.71 28.16 9.54
N LEU A 549 -0.55 27.55 9.77
CA LEU A 549 0.21 26.85 8.73
C LEU A 549 -0.14 25.35 8.72
N VAL A 550 -0.63 24.88 7.59
CA VAL A 550 -0.78 23.45 7.30
C VAL A 550 0.61 22.84 7.18
N GLY A 551 0.91 21.76 7.91
CA GLY A 551 2.26 21.19 7.91
C GLY A 551 3.25 21.98 8.76
N SER A 552 2.79 22.87 9.64
CA SER A 552 3.64 23.83 10.38
C SER A 552 4.90 23.19 10.97
N ARG A 553 4.76 22.04 11.62
CA ARG A 553 5.87 21.30 12.25
C ARG A 553 6.90 20.81 11.23
N LEU A 554 6.48 20.41 10.03
CA LEU A 554 7.43 19.98 9.00
C LEU A 554 8.20 21.18 8.46
N TYR A 555 7.49 22.21 7.99
CA TYR A 555 8.11 23.33 7.28
C TYR A 555 8.97 24.21 8.20
N LEU A 556 8.57 24.40 9.46
CA LEU A 556 9.37 25.15 10.44
C LEU A 556 10.65 24.42 10.84
N TYR A 557 10.67 23.08 10.85
CA TYR A 557 11.89 22.32 11.18
C TYR A 557 12.84 22.22 9.99
N LEU A 558 12.32 22.18 8.76
CA LEU A 558 13.15 22.15 7.55
C LEU A 558 14.00 23.42 7.41
N ASP A 559 13.46 24.58 7.79
CA ASP A 559 14.15 25.87 7.91
C ASP A 559 15.10 26.19 6.74
N PHE A 560 14.63 25.96 5.51
CA PHE A 560 15.45 26.18 4.32
C PHE A 560 15.76 27.67 4.14
N PRO A 561 17.03 28.08 3.92
CA PRO A 561 17.41 29.49 3.81
C PRO A 561 16.74 30.23 2.66
N TRP A 562 16.36 29.52 1.60
CA TRP A 562 15.67 30.06 0.43
C TRP A 562 14.14 30.17 0.62
N MET A 563 13.61 29.64 1.72
CA MET A 563 12.18 29.61 2.03
C MET A 563 11.83 30.65 3.10
N THR A 564 11.71 31.91 2.68
CA THR A 564 11.61 33.04 3.63
C THR A 564 10.21 33.34 4.14
N ASP A 565 9.15 32.85 3.49
CA ASP A 565 7.76 33.16 3.85
C ASP A 565 6.82 31.96 3.62
N LEU A 566 6.52 31.24 4.70
CA LEU A 566 5.66 30.05 4.69
C LEU A 566 4.18 30.39 4.47
N HIS A 567 3.72 31.55 4.93
CA HIS A 567 2.31 31.97 4.73
C HIS A 567 2.07 32.31 3.26
N ARG A 568 3.02 32.98 2.62
CA ARG A 568 2.97 33.25 1.18
C ARG A 568 2.98 31.96 0.38
N ASP A 569 3.80 30.97 0.75
CA ASP A 569 3.81 29.68 0.08
C ASP A 569 2.47 28.94 0.23
N GLN A 570 1.87 28.98 1.43
CA GLN A 570 0.54 28.42 1.65
C GLN A 570 -0.53 29.14 0.82
N PHE A 571 -0.49 30.47 0.77
CA PHE A 571 -1.39 31.26 -0.07
C PHE A 571 -1.29 30.85 -1.54
N VAL A 572 -0.06 30.74 -2.06
CA VAL A 572 0.19 30.26 -3.43
C VAL A 572 -0.34 28.83 -3.61
N GLY A 573 -0.15 27.96 -2.61
CA GLY A 573 -0.74 26.62 -2.62
C GLY A 573 -2.26 26.64 -2.74
N GLY A 574 -2.95 27.52 -2.01
CA GLY A 574 -4.39 27.74 -2.17
C GLY A 574 -4.77 28.20 -3.58
N VAL A 575 -4.02 29.15 -4.17
CA VAL A 575 -4.25 29.63 -5.55
C VAL A 575 -4.07 28.51 -6.56
N VAL A 576 -3.01 27.71 -6.41
CA VAL A 576 -2.76 26.54 -7.25
C VAL A 576 -3.88 25.52 -7.11
N ALA A 577 -4.34 25.26 -5.88
CA ALA A 577 -5.42 24.33 -5.62
C ALA A 577 -6.69 24.70 -6.40
N TRP A 578 -7.11 25.95 -6.26
CA TRP A 578 -8.25 26.50 -6.99
C TRP A 578 -8.05 26.47 -8.52
N ALA A 579 -6.96 27.07 -9.02
CA ALA A 579 -6.75 27.24 -10.44
C ALA A 579 -6.62 25.90 -11.19
N THR A 580 -5.97 24.90 -10.59
CA THR A 580 -5.76 23.59 -11.21
C THR A 580 -7.07 22.82 -11.33
N ASP A 581 -7.88 22.80 -10.27
CA ASP A 581 -9.15 22.07 -10.27
C ASP A 581 -10.18 22.74 -11.17
N GLU A 582 -10.27 24.08 -11.17
CA GLU A 582 -11.15 24.81 -12.09
C GLU A 582 -10.75 24.60 -13.55
N ALA A 583 -9.46 24.61 -13.85
CA ALA A 583 -8.96 24.31 -15.19
C ALA A 583 -9.32 22.88 -15.63
N ALA A 584 -9.19 21.90 -14.73
CA ALA A 584 -9.55 20.51 -15.00
C ALA A 584 -11.06 20.35 -15.23
N ILE A 585 -11.89 20.96 -14.38
CA ILE A 585 -13.36 20.95 -14.52
C ILE A 585 -13.78 21.62 -15.83
N ALA A 586 -13.21 22.77 -16.18
CA ALA A 586 -13.49 23.47 -17.43
C ALA A 586 -13.10 22.62 -18.65
N LEU A 587 -11.92 22.00 -18.63
CA LEU A 587 -11.46 21.11 -19.69
C LEU A 587 -12.40 19.91 -19.89
N VAL A 588 -12.80 19.25 -18.79
CA VAL A 588 -13.71 18.11 -18.82
C VAL A 588 -15.10 18.51 -19.29
N THR A 589 -15.60 19.66 -18.82
CA THR A 589 -16.90 20.21 -19.22
C THR A 589 -16.90 20.52 -20.71
N LEU A 590 -15.87 21.18 -21.22
CA LEU A 590 -15.71 21.46 -22.64
C LEU A 590 -15.70 20.16 -23.47
N GLY A 591 -14.93 19.16 -23.05
CA GLY A 591 -14.89 17.86 -23.71
C GLY A 591 -16.26 17.18 -23.74
N LEU A 592 -17.03 17.27 -22.65
CA LEU A 592 -18.36 16.69 -22.55
C LEU A 592 -19.37 17.42 -23.45
N VAL A 593 -19.33 18.75 -23.49
CA VAL A 593 -20.20 19.59 -24.35
C VAL A 593 -19.88 19.34 -25.82
N LEU A 594 -18.61 19.31 -26.21
CA LEU A 594 -18.20 19.02 -27.58
C LEU A 594 -18.63 17.62 -28.01
N HIS A 595 -18.47 16.63 -27.13
CA HIS A 595 -18.91 15.26 -27.40
C HIS A 595 -20.43 15.16 -27.58
N TRP A 596 -21.20 15.84 -26.73
CA TRP A 596 -22.65 15.91 -26.83
C TRP A 596 -23.11 16.61 -28.12
N ALA A 597 -22.50 17.76 -28.44
CA ALA A 597 -22.81 18.52 -29.65
C ALA A 597 -22.48 17.74 -30.92
N TRP A 598 -21.37 16.98 -30.93
CA TRP A 598 -21.02 16.11 -32.04
C TRP A 598 -22.03 14.97 -32.23
N ARG A 599 -22.42 14.30 -31.14
CA ARG A 599 -23.36 13.17 -31.19
C ARG A 599 -24.75 13.57 -31.70
N ASN A 600 -25.24 14.73 -31.30
CA ASN A 600 -26.57 15.21 -31.73
C ASN A 600 -26.56 15.82 -33.14
N ARG A 601 -25.38 16.17 -33.67
CA ARG A 601 -25.28 16.69 -35.04
C ARG A 601 -25.55 15.62 -36.10
N ASP A 602 -25.26 14.37 -35.79
CA ASP A 602 -25.50 13.23 -36.68
C ASP A 602 -26.98 12.80 -36.67
N GLU A 603 -27.69 12.98 -35.55
CA GLU A 603 -29.13 12.66 -35.42
C GLU A 603 -30.04 13.62 -36.25
N ASP A 604 -29.64 14.88 -36.43
CA ASP A 604 -30.36 15.86 -37.27
C ASP A 604 -30.02 15.77 -38.77
N SER A 605 -29.18 14.80 -39.17
CA SER A 605 -28.66 14.67 -40.55
C SER A 605 -29.27 13.54 -41.38
N GLU A 606 -30.20 12.76 -40.83
CA GLU A 606 -31.18 12.06 -41.66
C GLU A 606 -32.32 13.03 -41.96
N PRO A 607 -32.41 13.64 -43.16
CA PRO A 607 -33.66 14.24 -43.57
C PRO A 607 -34.71 13.13 -43.56
N GLU A 608 -35.84 13.36 -42.89
CA GLU A 608 -37.09 12.66 -43.18
C GLU A 608 -37.38 12.81 -44.68
N LEU A 609 -36.85 11.88 -45.45
CA LEU A 609 -37.28 11.51 -46.78
C LEU A 609 -37.71 10.06 -46.70
N LEU A 610 -38.89 9.84 -46.11
CA LEU A 610 -40.03 9.14 -46.70
C LEU A 610 -41.25 9.22 -45.79
#